data_AF-A0A937H6V6-F1
#
_entry.id   AF-A0A937H6V6-F1
#
_cell.length_a   1.000
_cell.length_b   1.000
_cell.length_c   1.000
_cell.angle_alpha   90.00
_cell.angle_beta   90.00
_cell.angle_gamma   90.00
#
_symmetry.space_group_name_H-M   'P 1'
#
loop_
_entity.id
_entity.type
_entity.pdbx_description
1 polymer ?
#
loop_
_entity_poly.entity_id
_entity_poly.type
_entity_poly.pdbx_seq_one_letter_code
_entity_poly.pdbx_strand_id
1 'polypeptide(L)' 'IFTFVALNKYGKPVNVPDVVPQTDLEKKRYDAALRRRQLSLVLAGKMKPNEATELKSIFE' A
#
# COMPACT_ATOMS: atom_id res chain seq x y z
N ILE A 1 -11.02 -2.89 -5.33
CA ILE A 1 -10.21 -2.89 -4.08
C ILE A 1 -10.48 -1.58 -3.39
N PHE A 2 -10.66 -1.59 -2.07
CA PHE A 2 -10.98 -0.41 -1.28
C PHE A 2 -9.83 -0.06 -0.34
N THR A 3 -9.66 1.23 -0.07
CA THR A 3 -8.69 1.75 0.89
C THR A 3 -9.46 2.51 1.95
N PHE A 4 -9.30 2.10 3.21
CA PHE A 4 -9.93 2.75 4.36
C PHE A 4 -8.90 3.54 5.14
N VAL A 5 -9.31 4.67 5.71
CA VAL A 5 -8.46 5.54 6.55
C VAL A 5 -9.16 5.71 7.89
N ALA A 6 -8.49 5.29 8.97
CA ALA A 6 -8.98 5.50 10.32
C ALA A 6 -8.79 6.97 10.72
N LEU A 7 -9.82 7.59 11.29
CA LEU A 7 -9.82 8.98 11.75
C LEU A 7 -10.13 9.05 13.25
N ASN A 8 -9.55 10.03 13.95
CA ASN A 8 -9.97 10.36 15.31
C ASN A 8 -11.24 11.23 15.32
N LYS A 9 -11.72 11.56 16.53
CA LYS A 9 -12.87 12.45 16.76
C LYS A 9 -12.73 13.86 16.15
N TYR A 10 -11.53 14.26 15.74
CA TYR A 10 -11.25 15.55 15.09
C TYR A 10 -11.02 15.42 13.57
N GLY A 11 -11.30 14.25 12.98
CA GLY A 11 -11.16 14.00 11.54
C GLY A 11 -9.71 13.85 11.07
N LYS A 12 -8.73 13.73 11.97
CA LYS A 12 -7.32 13.51 11.59
C LYS A 12 -7.00 12.02 11.49
N PRO A 13 -6.20 11.59 10.49
CA PRO A 13 -5.72 10.22 10.40
C PRO A 13 -5.03 9.76 11.68
N VAL A 14 -5.27 8.51 12.07
CA VAL A 14 -4.62 7.87 13.22
C VAL A 14 -3.89 6.60 12.80
N ASN A 15 -2.86 6.26 13.57
CA ASN A 15 -2.15 5.00 13.37
C ASN A 15 -3.09 3.83 13.70
N VAL A 16 -3.04 2.82 12.84
CA VAL A 16 -3.73 1.54 13.02
C VAL A 16 -2.69 0.47 13.32
N PRO A 17 -3.06 -0.61 14.04
CA PRO A 17 -2.17 -1.74 14.24
C PRO A 17 -1.73 -2.37 12.92
N ASP A 18 -0.49 -2.85 12.87
CA ASP A 18 0.04 -3.52 11.70
C ASP A 18 -0.62 -4.90 11.49
N VAL A 19 -0.81 -5.26 10.22
CA VAL A 19 -1.34 -6.57 9.83
C VAL A 19 -0.18 -7.50 9.50
N VAL A 20 -0.09 -8.63 10.22
CA VAL A 20 0.88 -9.69 9.94
C VAL A 20 0.16 -10.84 9.22
N PRO A 21 0.42 -11.07 7.93
CA PRO A 21 -0.20 -12.18 7.19
C PRO A 21 0.35 -13.53 7.66
N GLN A 22 -0.51 -14.53 7.84
CA GLN A 22 -0.13 -15.85 8.34
C GLN A 22 -0.13 -16.89 7.21
N THR A 23 -1.20 -16.94 6.42
CA THR A 23 -1.34 -17.91 5.34
C THR A 23 -0.63 -17.47 4.06
N ASP A 24 -0.29 -18.41 3.18
CA ASP A 24 0.33 -18.09 1.88
C ASP A 24 -0.57 -17.20 1.02
N LEU A 25 -1.88 -17.39 1.11
CA LEU A 25 -2.85 -16.53 0.42
C LEU A 25 -2.83 -15.10 0.97
N GLU A 26 -2.74 -14.94 2.29
CA GLU A 26 -2.64 -13.63 2.93
C GLU A 26 -1.34 -12.92 2.58
N LYS A 27 -0.20 -13.63 2.60
CA LYS A 27 1.10 -13.07 2.21
C LYS A 27 1.06 -12.54 0.78
N LYS A 28 0.58 -13.35 -0.17
CA LYS A 28 0.39 -12.93 -1.57
C LYS A 28 -0.51 -11.70 -1.70
N ARG A 29 -1.58 -11.61 -0.90
CA ARG A 29 -2.50 -10.46 -0.90
C ARG A 29 -1.84 -9.22 -0.30
N TYR A 30 -1.06 -9.38 0.76
CA TYR A 30 -0.32 -8.31 1.44
C TYR A 30 0.70 -7.67 0.48
N ASP A 31 1.53 -8.50 -0.17
CA ASP A 31 2.52 -8.03 -1.15
C ASP A 31 1.85 -7.33 -2.35
N ALA A 32 0.75 -7.92 -2.85
CA ALA A 32 -0.01 -7.31 -3.93
C ALA A 32 -0.66 -5.97 -3.53
N ALA A 33 -1.00 -5.77 -2.25
CA ALA A 33 -1.54 -4.50 -1.76
C ALA A 33 -0.46 -3.39 -1.78
N LEU A 34 0.78 -3.73 -1.41
CA LEU A 34 1.91 -2.80 -1.47
C LEU A 34 2.16 -2.30 -2.90
N ARG A 35 2.17 -3.21 -3.88
CA ARG A 35 2.30 -2.86 -5.32
C ARG A 35 1.26 -1.85 -5.78
N ARG A 36 -0.02 -2.09 -5.44
CA ARG A 36 -1.13 -1.19 -5.81
C ARG A 36 -1.01 0.17 -5.14
N ARG A 37 -0.57 0.21 -3.87
CA ARG A 37 -0.32 1.46 -3.15
C ARG A 37 0.79 2.28 -3.82
N GLN A 38 1.92 1.66 -4.16
CA GLN A 38 3.02 2.34 -4.84
C GLN A 38 2.57 2.90 -6.20
N LEU A 39 1.88 2.10 -7.01
CA LEU A 39 1.32 2.56 -8.28
C LEU A 39 0.37 3.75 -8.11
N SER A 40 -0.55 3.68 -7.14
CA SER A 40 -1.47 4.77 -6.86
C SER A 40 -0.75 6.06 -6.45
N LEU A 41 0.33 5.96 -5.67
CA LEU A 41 1.12 7.12 -5.26
C LEU A 41 1.93 7.72 -6.42
N VAL A 42 2.49 6.87 -7.29
CA VAL A 42 3.21 7.32 -8.49
C VAL A 42 2.26 8.05 -9.44
N LEU A 43 1.10 7.48 -9.73
CA LEU A 43 0.07 8.10 -10.56
C LEU A 43 -0.45 9.42 -9.96
N ALA A 44 -0.52 9.51 -8.64
CA ALA A 44 -0.91 10.74 -7.94
C ALA A 44 0.24 11.78 -7.82
N GLY A 45 1.43 11.50 -8.37
CA GLY A 45 2.60 12.37 -8.28
C GLY A 45 3.20 12.50 -6.87
N LYS A 46 2.83 11.60 -5.94
CA LYS A 46 3.28 11.60 -4.54
C LYS A 46 4.49 10.69 -4.28
N MET A 47 4.96 9.97 -5.31
CA MET A 47 6.13 9.09 -5.26
C MET A 47 6.79 9.10 -6.65
N LYS A 48 8.12 9.10 -6.71
CA LYS A 48 8.81 8.98 -8.00
C LYS A 48 8.76 7.52 -8.49
N PRO A 49 8.59 7.25 -9.79
CA PRO A 49 8.60 5.88 -10.33
C PRO A 49 9.84 5.07 -9.88
N ASN A 50 11.00 5.72 -9.78
CA ASN A 50 12.25 5.08 -9.39
C ASN A 50 12.30 4.64 -7.92
N GLU A 51 11.42 5.15 -7.06
CA GLU A 51 11.29 4.81 -5.64
C GLU A 51 10.31 3.64 -5.42
N ALA A 52 9.47 3.32 -6.41
CA ALA A 52 8.54 2.21 -6.35
C ALA A 52 9.28 0.89 -6.64
N THR A 53 9.87 0.32 -5.60
CA THR A 53 10.71 -0.88 -5.61
C THR A 53 10.00 -2.10 -6.20
N GLU A 54 8.71 -2.26 -5.88
CA GLU A 54 7.89 -3.39 -6.34
C GLU A 54 7.30 -3.18 -7.75
N LEU A 55 7.37 -1.96 -8.28
CA LEU A 55 6.98 -1.68 -9.67
C LEU A 55 8.14 -1.97 -10.63
N LYS A 56 9.39 -1.77 -10.21
CA LYS A 56 10.57 -2.10 -11.03
C LYS A 56 10.55 -3.57 -11.47
N SER A 57 10.19 -4.48 -10.58
CA SER A 57 10.10 -5.92 -10.87
C SER A 57 9.03 -6.33 -11.90
N ILE A 58 8.21 -5.39 -12.38
CA ILE A 58 7.21 -5.63 -13.45
C ILE A 58 7.72 -5.15 -14.82
N PHE A 59 8.67 -4.22 -14.86
CA PHE A 59 9.18 -3.60 -16.09
C PHE A 59 10.58 -4.09 -16.50
N GLU A 60 11.17 -5.03 -15.76
CA GLU A 60 12.38 -5.79 -16.12
C GLU A 60 12.03 -7.24 -16.48
#